data_AF-A0A1G5TT32-F1
#
_entry.id   AF-A0A1G5TT32-F1
#
_cell.length_a   1.000
_cell.length_b   1.000
_cell.length_c   1.000
_cell.angle_alpha   90.00
_cell.angle_beta   90.00
_cell.angle_gamma   90.00
#
_symmetry.space_group_name_H-M   'P 1'
#
loop_
_entity.id
_entity.type
_entity.pdbx_description
1 polymer ?
#
loop_
_entity_poly.entity_id
_entity_poly.type
_entity_poly.pdbx_seq_one_letter_code
_entity_poly.pdbx_strand_id
1 'polypeptide(L)'
;MPGRRAASIVLLSLIPAAASAYDGAPFYGYADGPGGGYPLSLPQTLRATVPVPVARMSTRPADTLAELYPALAACWQAPGGLGRPSGADDIEITLRLALRRDGSLIGPPRVTYAAGVAGDRRAALVRGTLDALARCTPAHITPGLGRAIAGRPVALRFVYRPPA
;
A
#
# COMPACT_ATOMS: atom_id res chain seq x y z
N MET A 1 -13.34 -55.61 37.29
CA MET A 1 -13.70 -54.91 36.06
C MET A 1 -13.63 -53.40 36.30
N PRO A 2 -12.59 -52.68 35.84
CA PRO A 2 -12.58 -51.21 35.83
C PRO A 2 -12.74 -50.66 34.41
N GLY A 3 -13.55 -49.60 34.31
CA GLY A 3 -14.05 -49.02 33.07
C GLY A 3 -13.02 -48.21 32.26
N ARG A 4 -13.15 -48.32 30.94
CA ARG A 4 -12.46 -47.50 29.95
C ARG A 4 -13.05 -46.08 29.96
N ARG A 5 -12.27 -45.06 30.32
CA ARG A 5 -12.61 -43.66 30.04
C ARG A 5 -12.05 -43.31 28.66
N ALA A 6 -12.95 -43.04 27.71
CA ALA A 6 -12.63 -42.63 26.36
C ALA A 6 -12.04 -41.22 26.35
N ALA A 7 -10.85 -41.06 25.77
CA ALA A 7 -10.26 -39.77 25.50
C ALA A 7 -10.90 -39.18 24.24
N SER A 8 -11.60 -38.04 24.38
CA SER A 8 -12.16 -37.30 23.26
C SER A 8 -11.09 -36.40 22.67
N ILE A 9 -10.66 -36.68 21.44
CA ILE A 9 -9.74 -35.83 20.68
C ILE A 9 -10.58 -34.77 19.98
N VAL A 10 -10.50 -33.53 20.45
CA VAL A 10 -11.08 -32.37 19.76
C VAL A 10 -10.13 -31.99 18.62
N LEU A 11 -10.46 -32.41 17.39
CA LEU A 11 -9.81 -31.92 16.18
C LEU A 11 -10.31 -30.50 15.90
N LEU A 12 -9.52 -29.50 16.29
CA LEU A 12 -9.72 -28.12 15.87
C LEU A 12 -9.27 -27.99 14.42
N SER A 13 -10.21 -27.97 13.48
CA SER A 13 -9.94 -27.79 12.05
C SER A 13 -9.31 -26.42 11.79
N LEU A 14 -8.09 -26.40 11.23
CA LEU A 14 -7.52 -25.19 10.64
C LEU A 14 -8.29 -24.89 9.34
N ILE A 15 -9.14 -23.86 9.37
CA ILE A 15 -9.69 -23.25 8.17
C ILE A 15 -8.55 -22.45 7.52
N PRO A 16 -8.12 -22.76 6.30
CA PRO A 16 -7.15 -21.91 5.62
C PRO A 16 -7.83 -20.57 5.31
N ALA A 17 -7.28 -19.49 5.87
CA ALA A 17 -7.61 -18.14 5.45
C ALA A 17 -7.22 -18.01 3.97
N ALA A 18 -8.20 -18.12 3.09
CA ALA A 18 -7.99 -17.84 1.67
C ALA A 18 -7.69 -16.35 1.53
N ALA A 19 -6.41 -16.01 1.42
CA ALA A 19 -6.00 -14.70 0.92
C ALA A 19 -6.52 -14.61 -0.52
N SER A 20 -7.54 -13.78 -0.76
CA SER A 20 -7.98 -13.47 -2.11
C SER A 20 -6.79 -12.96 -2.89
N ALA A 21 -6.41 -13.65 -3.97
CA ALA A 21 -5.49 -13.11 -4.94
C ALA A 21 -6.11 -11.82 -5.48
N TYR A 22 -5.35 -10.74 -5.43
CA TYR A 22 -5.74 -9.48 -6.04
C TYR A 22 -5.71 -9.69 -7.56
N ASP A 23 -6.88 -9.86 -8.17
CA ASP A 23 -7.03 -10.07 -9.60
C ASP A 23 -6.81 -8.72 -10.30
N GLY A 24 -5.63 -8.54 -10.88
CA GLY A 24 -5.10 -7.27 -11.34
C GLY A 24 -5.88 -6.65 -12.51
N ALA A 25 -7.05 -6.07 -12.24
CA ALA A 25 -7.73 -5.22 -13.22
C ALA A 25 -6.89 -3.93 -13.43
N PRO A 26 -6.42 -3.66 -14.67
CA PRO A 26 -5.68 -2.44 -14.95
C PRO A 26 -6.60 -1.23 -14.80
N PHE A 27 -6.19 -0.41 -13.84
CA PHE A 27 -6.44 1.00 -13.61
C PHE A 27 -7.01 1.85 -14.76
N TYR A 28 -8.33 1.81 -14.97
CA TYR A 28 -9.09 2.86 -15.65
C TYR A 28 -10.41 3.07 -14.89
N GLY A 29 -10.40 3.95 -13.89
CA GLY A 29 -11.60 4.38 -13.17
C GLY A 29 -11.88 5.86 -13.44
N TYR A 30 -13.09 6.19 -13.89
CA TYR A 30 -13.57 7.57 -14.03
C TYR A 30 -13.99 8.15 -12.67
N ALA A 31 -14.01 9.48 -12.57
CA ALA A 31 -14.14 10.25 -11.33
C ALA A 31 -15.46 10.05 -10.55
N ASP A 32 -16.50 9.50 -11.18
CA ASP A 32 -17.86 9.49 -10.62
C ASP A 32 -18.30 8.17 -9.95
N GLY A 33 -17.38 7.21 -9.77
CA GLY A 33 -17.67 5.94 -9.07
C GLY A 33 -17.34 5.98 -7.56
N PRO A 34 -18.05 5.24 -6.68
CA PRO A 34 -17.59 4.98 -5.32
C PRO A 34 -16.23 4.26 -5.37
N GLY A 35 -15.21 4.81 -4.70
CA GLY A 35 -13.80 4.44 -4.92
C GLY A 35 -13.05 5.38 -5.88
N GLY A 36 -13.70 6.50 -6.23
CA GLY A 36 -13.33 7.65 -7.05
C GLY A 36 -11.93 7.66 -7.63
N GLY A 37 -11.88 7.59 -8.96
CA GLY A 37 -10.68 7.87 -9.74
C GLY A 37 -10.01 9.17 -9.30
N TYR A 38 -8.68 9.16 -9.38
CA TYR A 38 -7.81 10.23 -8.92
C TYR A 38 -8.22 11.60 -9.47
N PRO A 39 -8.09 12.69 -8.69
CA PRO A 39 -8.28 14.03 -9.22
C PRO A 39 -7.33 14.27 -10.41
N LEU A 40 -7.89 14.95 -11.41
CA LEU A 40 -7.31 15.29 -12.72
C LEU A 40 -5.80 15.54 -12.63
N SER A 41 -5.02 14.60 -13.15
CA SER A 41 -3.57 14.76 -13.30
C SER A 41 -3.19 14.87 -14.76
N LEU A 42 -2.08 15.54 -14.99
CA LEU A 42 -1.42 15.54 -16.29
C LEU A 42 -1.23 14.10 -16.81
N PRO A 43 -1.43 13.85 -18.12
CA PRO A 43 -1.45 12.51 -18.72
C PRO A 43 -0.16 11.70 -18.52
N GLN A 44 0.94 12.35 -18.17
CA GLN A 44 2.25 11.74 -17.94
C GLN A 44 2.49 11.18 -16.53
N THR A 45 1.55 11.38 -15.59
CA THR A 45 1.72 10.97 -14.19
C THR A 45 1.62 9.46 -14.05
N LEU A 46 2.64 8.84 -13.47
CA LEU A 46 2.63 7.43 -13.07
C LEU A 46 1.70 7.26 -11.87
N ARG A 47 0.85 6.23 -11.86
CA ARG A 47 -0.14 6.06 -10.78
C ARG A 47 -0.32 4.62 -10.38
N ALA A 48 -0.60 4.42 -9.09
CA ALA A 48 -1.08 3.15 -8.56
C ALA A 48 -1.87 3.33 -7.27
N THR A 49 -2.77 2.39 -7.03
CA THR A 49 -3.36 2.12 -5.72
C THR A 49 -2.74 0.83 -5.21
N VAL A 50 -2.20 0.85 -4.00
CA VAL A 50 -1.57 -0.30 -3.36
C VAL A 50 -2.31 -0.59 -2.06
N PRO A 51 -2.91 -1.79 -1.90
CA PRO A 51 -3.39 -2.22 -0.60
C PRO A 51 -2.19 -2.43 0.34
N VAL A 52 -2.28 -1.92 1.55
CA VAL A 52 -1.22 -2.03 2.56
C VAL A 52 -1.75 -2.62 3.87
N PRO A 53 -0.91 -3.30 4.67
CA PRO A 53 0.49 -3.65 4.38
C PRO A 53 0.61 -4.64 3.21
N VAL A 54 1.69 -4.53 2.43
CA VAL A 54 1.93 -5.48 1.33
C VAL A 54 2.33 -6.84 1.92
N ALA A 55 1.86 -7.93 1.31
CA ALA A 55 2.08 -9.28 1.86
C ALA A 55 3.56 -9.73 1.79
N ARG A 56 4.30 -9.31 0.77
CA ARG A 56 5.70 -9.69 0.56
C ARG A 56 6.47 -8.58 -0.16
N MET A 57 7.72 -8.41 0.21
CA MET A 57 8.68 -7.55 -0.47
C MET A 57 9.54 -8.40 -1.43
N SER A 58 9.67 -7.95 -2.69
CA SER A 58 10.63 -8.55 -3.62
C SER A 58 12.05 -8.16 -3.22
N THR A 59 12.98 -9.10 -3.25
CA THR A 59 14.42 -8.84 -3.08
C THR A 59 15.12 -8.49 -4.40
N ARG A 60 14.48 -8.75 -5.55
CA ARG A 60 15.00 -8.40 -6.86
C ARG A 60 14.75 -6.93 -7.16
N PRO A 61 15.65 -6.26 -7.91
CA PRO A 61 15.37 -4.91 -8.39
C PRO A 61 14.10 -4.91 -9.25
N ALA A 62 13.21 -3.95 -9.03
CA ALA A 62 12.03 -3.77 -9.87
C ALA A 62 12.45 -3.30 -11.28
N ASP A 63 11.93 -3.97 -12.31
CA ASP A 63 12.17 -3.62 -13.72
C ASP A 63 10.90 -3.05 -14.38
N THR A 64 9.75 -3.21 -13.74
CA THR A 64 8.46 -2.71 -14.23
C THR A 64 7.77 -1.79 -13.23
N LEU A 65 6.79 -1.01 -13.70
CA LEU A 65 5.93 -0.21 -12.82
C LEU A 65 5.13 -1.07 -11.85
N ALA A 66 4.65 -2.24 -12.30
CA ALA A 66 3.89 -3.18 -11.47
C ALA A 66 4.70 -3.68 -10.26
N GLU A 67 6.02 -3.82 -10.42
CA GLU A 67 6.94 -4.20 -9.34
C GLU A 67 7.36 -2.99 -8.48
N LEU A 68 7.49 -1.81 -9.09
CA LEU A 68 7.90 -0.57 -8.41
C LEU A 68 6.92 -0.15 -7.31
N TYR A 69 5.62 -0.13 -7.61
CA TYR A 69 4.62 0.40 -6.68
C TYR A 69 4.55 -0.37 -5.35
N PRO A 70 4.49 -1.71 -5.32
CA PRO A 70 4.57 -2.45 -4.06
C PRO A 70 5.94 -2.30 -3.39
N ALA A 71 7.05 -2.15 -4.14
CA ALA A 71 8.37 -1.90 -3.56
C ALA A 71 8.42 -0.58 -2.79
N LEU A 72 7.84 0.50 -3.34
CA LEU A 72 7.73 1.80 -2.66
C LEU A 72 6.81 1.76 -1.42
N ALA A 73 5.84 0.84 -1.41
CA ALA A 73 4.91 0.66 -0.30
C ALA A 73 5.38 -0.37 0.74
N ALA A 74 6.48 -1.09 0.50
CA ALA A 74 6.82 -2.30 1.27
C ALA A 74 7.15 -2.05 2.74
N CYS A 75 7.63 -0.85 3.05
CA CYS A 75 8.00 -0.43 4.41
C CYS A 75 6.82 0.17 5.18
N TRP A 76 5.64 0.23 4.57
CA TRP A 76 4.44 0.75 5.18
C TRP A 76 3.86 -0.28 6.15
N GLN A 77 3.67 0.16 7.37
CA GLN A 77 2.98 -0.56 8.43
C GLN A 77 1.97 0.40 9.04
N ALA A 78 0.84 -0.12 9.50
CA ALA A 78 -0.20 0.71 10.10
C ALA A 78 0.39 1.50 11.29
N PRO A 79 0.43 2.84 11.22
CA PRO A 79 0.86 3.65 12.34
C PRO A 79 0.06 3.33 13.59
N GLY A 80 0.74 3.27 14.74
CA GLY A 80 0.08 3.07 16.03
C GLY A 80 -0.99 4.15 16.26
N GLY A 81 -2.16 3.74 16.78
CA GLY A 81 -3.24 4.66 17.11
C GLY A 81 -4.15 5.07 15.93
N LEU A 82 -4.02 4.48 14.74
CA LEU A 82 -4.96 4.74 13.64
C LEU A 82 -6.41 4.31 13.96
N GLY A 83 -6.57 3.22 14.73
CA GLY A 83 -7.88 2.68 15.09
C GLY A 83 -8.73 2.30 13.86
N ARG A 84 -10.05 2.31 14.04
CA ARG A 84 -11.01 2.10 12.93
C ARG A 84 -11.20 3.37 12.10
N PRO A 85 -11.51 3.27 10.81
CA PRO A 85 -11.85 4.41 10.00
C PRO A 85 -13.09 5.13 10.55
N SER A 86 -13.15 6.43 10.32
CA SER A 86 -14.33 7.26 10.52
C SER A 86 -15.03 7.42 9.17
N GLY A 87 -16.19 6.78 9.02
CA GLY A 87 -16.93 6.76 7.75
C GLY A 87 -16.53 5.60 6.85
N ALA A 88 -16.04 5.87 5.64
CA ALA A 88 -15.67 4.88 4.63
C ALA A 88 -14.86 3.70 5.20
N ASP A 89 -15.08 2.50 4.65
CA ASP A 89 -14.52 1.24 5.17
C ASP A 89 -12.98 1.18 5.18
N ASP A 90 -12.31 2.07 4.41
CA ASP A 90 -10.87 2.08 4.20
C ASP A 90 -10.23 3.39 4.70
N ILE A 91 -9.00 3.28 5.24
CA ILE A 91 -8.13 4.44 5.51
C ILE A 91 -7.23 4.64 4.30
N GLU A 92 -7.25 5.84 3.73
CA GLU A 92 -6.55 6.12 2.48
C GLU A 92 -5.62 7.31 2.58
N ILE A 93 -4.50 7.25 1.87
CA ILE A 93 -3.58 8.38 1.70
C ILE A 93 -2.89 8.32 0.34
N THR A 94 -2.78 9.45 -0.36
CA THR A 94 -2.05 9.54 -1.64
C THR A 94 -0.84 10.45 -1.50
N LEU A 95 0.32 9.91 -1.89
CA LEU A 95 1.56 10.65 -2.01
C LEU A 95 1.86 10.98 -3.47
N ARG A 96 2.28 12.21 -3.73
CA ARG A 96 2.91 12.64 -4.98
C ARG A 96 4.41 12.80 -4.76
N LEU A 97 5.20 12.10 -5.56
CA LEU A 97 6.66 12.12 -5.50
C LEU A 97 7.27 12.00 -6.90
N ALA A 98 8.59 12.09 -6.99
CA ALA A 98 9.36 11.71 -8.17
C ALA A 98 10.66 11.05 -7.71
N LEU A 99 11.22 10.17 -8.55
CA LEU A 99 12.45 9.44 -8.26
C LEU A 99 13.58 9.87 -9.21
N ARG A 100 14.81 9.79 -8.73
CA ARG A 100 16.02 9.82 -9.57
C ARG A 100 16.21 8.46 -10.26
N ARG A 101 17.19 8.39 -11.16
CA ARG A 101 17.55 7.14 -11.88
C ARG A 101 18.01 6.02 -10.96
N ASP A 102 18.48 6.34 -9.75
CA ASP A 102 18.93 5.40 -8.73
C ASP A 102 17.82 5.00 -7.73
N GLY A 103 16.58 5.45 -7.96
CA GLY A 103 15.45 5.17 -7.07
C GLY A 103 15.36 6.07 -5.83
N SER A 104 16.27 7.04 -5.64
CA SER A 104 16.17 8.02 -4.55
C SER A 104 15.11 9.09 -4.83
N LEU A 105 14.55 9.70 -3.77
CA LEU A 105 13.53 10.73 -3.89
C LEU A 105 14.08 12.05 -4.46
N ILE A 106 13.38 12.63 -5.44
CA ILE A 106 13.59 14.01 -5.88
C ILE A 106 12.74 14.92 -4.99
N GLY A 107 13.39 15.50 -3.98
CA GLY A 107 12.75 16.39 -3.01
C GLY A 107 11.75 15.67 -2.09
N PRO A 108 11.05 16.43 -1.23
CA PRO A 108 10.10 15.88 -0.29
C PRO A 108 8.80 15.42 -0.98
N PRO A 109 8.31 14.19 -0.72
CA PRO A 109 6.99 13.74 -1.13
C PRO A 109 5.89 14.66 -0.60
N ARG A 110 4.81 14.82 -1.36
CA ARG A 110 3.65 15.65 -0.99
C ARG A 110 2.43 14.78 -0.76
N VAL A 111 1.73 14.98 0.35
CA VAL A 111 0.40 14.37 0.54
C VAL A 111 -0.62 15.18 -0.26
N THR A 112 -1.32 14.53 -1.18
CA THR A 112 -2.35 15.18 -2.02
C THR A 112 -3.77 14.78 -1.64
N TYR A 113 -3.93 13.71 -0.86
CA TYR A 113 -5.21 13.22 -0.39
C TYR A 113 -5.00 12.37 0.86
N ALA A 114 -5.95 12.44 1.80
CA ALA A 114 -6.07 11.48 2.89
C ALA A 114 -7.53 11.46 3.39
N ALA A 115 -8.03 10.27 3.72
CA ALA A 115 -9.39 10.02 4.18
C ALA A 115 -9.45 8.84 5.17
N GLY A 116 -10.62 8.65 5.79
CA GLY A 116 -10.86 7.60 6.79
C GLY A 116 -10.39 7.93 8.20
N VAL A 117 -9.59 8.98 8.42
CA VAL A 117 -9.19 9.45 9.76
C VAL A 117 -9.11 10.97 9.85
N ALA A 118 -9.29 11.51 11.07
CA ALA A 118 -9.28 12.94 11.37
C ALA A 118 -8.41 13.25 12.61
N GLY A 119 -8.14 14.54 12.83
CA GLY A 119 -7.36 15.02 13.97
C GLY A 119 -5.96 14.38 14.05
N ASP A 120 -5.54 14.00 15.25
CA ASP A 120 -4.22 13.41 15.50
C ASP A 120 -3.99 12.11 14.72
N ARG A 121 -5.04 11.34 14.44
CA ARG A 121 -4.95 10.11 13.64
C ARG A 121 -4.58 10.41 12.18
N ARG A 122 -5.07 11.52 11.63
CA ARG A 122 -4.64 12.00 10.30
C ARG A 122 -3.18 12.40 10.32
N ALA A 123 -2.72 13.10 11.37
CA ALA A 123 -1.32 13.46 11.50
C ALA A 123 -0.41 12.23 11.62
N ALA A 124 -0.84 11.21 12.37
CA ALA A 124 -0.15 9.92 12.49
C ALA A 124 -0.10 9.17 11.14
N LEU A 125 -1.21 9.14 10.39
CA LEU A 125 -1.26 8.57 9.04
C LEU A 125 -0.24 9.23 8.11
N VAL A 126 -0.23 10.56 8.07
CA VAL A 126 0.68 11.35 7.24
C VAL A 126 2.14 11.06 7.59
N ARG A 127 2.49 11.19 8.88
CA ARG A 127 3.87 10.99 9.35
C ARG A 127 4.34 9.57 9.08
N GLY A 128 3.57 8.57 9.49
CA GLY A 128 3.95 7.16 9.32
C GLY A 128 4.07 6.74 7.86
N THR A 129 3.24 7.29 6.96
CA THR A 129 3.33 7.00 5.52
C THR A 129 4.57 7.65 4.89
N LEU A 130 4.90 8.90 5.27
CA LEU A 130 6.12 9.56 4.80
C LEU A 130 7.38 8.85 5.32
N ASP A 131 7.40 8.46 6.59
CA ASP A 131 8.51 7.72 7.20
C ASP A 131 8.68 6.34 6.54
N ALA A 132 7.58 5.66 6.23
CA ALA A 132 7.60 4.40 5.49
C ALA A 132 8.20 4.57 4.09
N LEU A 133 7.75 5.57 3.34
CA LEU A 133 8.32 5.85 2.02
C LEU A 133 9.81 6.16 2.12
N ALA A 134 10.24 6.96 3.11
CA ALA A 134 11.64 7.26 3.34
C ALA A 134 12.48 6.00 3.58
N ARG A 135 11.99 5.04 4.39
CA ARG A 135 12.66 3.74 4.63
C ARG A 135 12.77 2.86 3.39
N CYS A 136 11.83 3.00 2.46
CA CYS A 136 11.80 2.24 1.20
C CYS A 136 12.48 2.98 0.03
N THR A 137 13.16 4.10 0.30
CA THR A 137 13.93 4.83 -0.68
C THR A 137 15.40 4.98 -0.23
N PRO A 138 16.39 4.78 -1.13
CA PRO A 138 16.26 4.55 -2.57
C PRO A 138 15.58 3.22 -2.92
N ALA A 139 14.62 3.27 -3.84
CA ALA A 139 13.92 2.08 -4.31
C ALA A 139 14.88 1.18 -5.09
N HIS A 140 14.90 -0.11 -4.80
CA HIS A 140 15.74 -1.07 -5.51
C HIS A 140 15.16 -1.32 -6.91
N ILE A 141 15.72 -0.66 -7.92
CA ILE A 141 15.23 -0.68 -9.31
C ILE A 141 16.35 -1.00 -10.29
N THR A 142 16.00 -1.52 -11.47
CA THR A 142 16.97 -1.71 -12.56
C THR A 142 17.38 -0.37 -13.18
N PRO A 143 18.54 -0.30 -13.85
CA PRO A 143 18.92 0.87 -14.64
C PRO A 143 17.94 1.18 -15.78
N GLY A 144 17.29 0.15 -16.35
CA GLY A 144 16.28 0.30 -17.40
C GLY A 144 15.07 1.06 -16.89
N LEU A 145 14.47 0.58 -15.80
CA LEU A 145 13.34 1.24 -15.16
C LEU A 145 13.71 2.64 -14.66
N GLY A 146 14.87 2.79 -14.02
CA GLY A 146 15.36 4.07 -13.52
C GLY A 146 15.41 5.16 -14.58
N ARG A 147 15.86 4.83 -15.81
CA ARG A 147 15.83 5.78 -16.95
C ARG A 147 14.41 6.10 -17.40
N ALA A 148 13.49 5.14 -17.36
CA ALA A 148 12.11 5.31 -17.81
C ALA A 148 11.23 6.13 -16.84
N ILE A 149 11.58 6.17 -15.55
CA ILE A 149 10.77 6.84 -14.51
C ILE A 149 11.41 8.11 -13.94
N ALA A 150 12.70 8.35 -14.15
CA ALA A 150 13.41 9.45 -13.51
C ALA A 150 12.75 10.81 -13.81
N GLY A 151 12.47 11.58 -12.75
CA GLY A 151 11.84 12.90 -12.84
C GLY A 151 10.34 12.87 -13.14
N ARG A 152 9.75 11.70 -13.44
CA ARG A 152 8.32 11.61 -13.72
C ARG A 152 7.53 11.67 -12.42
N PRO A 153 6.45 12.47 -12.37
CA PRO A 153 5.56 12.47 -11.21
C PRO A 153 4.92 11.08 -11.02
N VAL A 154 4.95 10.59 -9.79
CA VAL A 154 4.27 9.38 -9.33
C VAL A 154 3.22 9.78 -8.30
N ALA A 155 1.97 9.34 -8.49
CA ALA A 155 0.91 9.42 -7.49
C ALA A 155 0.60 8.02 -6.96
N LEU A 156 1.05 7.75 -5.74
CA LEU A 156 0.92 6.46 -5.08
C LEU A 156 -0.14 6.55 -3.97
N ARG A 157 -1.27 5.86 -4.16
CA ARG A 157 -2.34 5.76 -3.17
C ARG A 157 -2.15 4.49 -2.34
N PHE A 158 -2.14 4.65 -1.03
CA PHE A 158 -2.14 3.59 -0.03
C PHE A 158 -3.57 3.42 0.45
N VAL A 159 -4.05 2.17 0.47
CA VAL A 159 -5.37 1.80 0.98
C VAL A 159 -5.17 0.78 2.09
N TYR A 160 -5.45 1.19 3.31
CA TYR A 160 -5.36 0.36 4.50
C TYR A 160 -6.75 -0.06 4.96
N ARG A 161 -6.95 -1.37 5.06
CA ARG A 161 -8.12 -1.98 5.68
C ARG A 161 -7.73 -2.59 7.02
N PRO A 162 -8.17 -2.03 8.14
CA PRO A 162 -7.97 -2.66 9.43
C PRO A 162 -8.62 -4.05 9.44
N PRO A 163 -7.99 -5.05 10.06
CA PRO A 163 -8.66 -6.32 10.32
C PRO A 163 -9.91 -6.09 11.21
N ALA A 164 -10.94 -6.93 10.99
CA ALA A 164 -12.24 -6.87 11.67
C ALA A 164 -12.11 -7.04 13.20
#